data_AF-R5LK42-F1
#
_entry.id   AF-R5LK42-F1
#
_cell.length_a   1.000
_cell.length_b   1.000
_cell.length_c   1.000
_cell.angle_alpha   90.00
_cell.angle_beta   90.00
_cell.angle_gamma   90.00
#
_symmetry.space_group_name_H-M   'P 1'
#
loop_
_entity.id
_entity.type
_entity.pdbx_description
1 polymer ?
#
loop_
_entity_poly.entity_id
_entity_poly.type
_entity_poly.pdbx_seq_one_letter_code
_entity_poly.pdbx_strand_id
1 'polypeptide(L)'
;MKASEYRAFKGLRKESLRDNMTDIEVALTDLGEIATRELAKEHKPYGLEQNKNIARRGGSIAKITRDNLEKELGRTVISNKNTLNYEYIDEKLIEDKKEVG
;
A
#
# COMPACT_ATOMS: atom_id res chain seq x y z
N MET A 1 2.43 6.60 -4.62
CA MET A 1 2.36 5.20 -5.04
C MET A 1 0.90 4.78 -5.08
N LYS A 2 0.42 4.32 -6.23
CA LYS A 2 -0.90 3.70 -6.39
C LYS A 2 -0.86 2.28 -5.83
N ALA A 3 -2.01 1.71 -5.47
CA ALA A 3 -2.08 0.35 -4.95
C ALA A 3 -1.52 -0.71 -5.92
N SER A 4 -1.67 -0.50 -7.24
CA SER A 4 -1.11 -1.37 -8.28
C SER A 4 0.41 -1.35 -8.30
N GLU A 5 1.02 -0.17 -8.18
CA GLU A 5 2.47 0.00 -8.09
C GLU A 5 3.01 -0.68 -6.83
N TYR A 6 2.26 -0.60 -5.73
CA TYR A 6 2.69 -1.21 -4.48
C TYR A 6 2.61 -2.75 -4.49
N ARG A 7 1.57 -3.31 -5.11
CA ARG A 7 1.49 -4.75 -5.38
C ARG A 7 2.65 -5.23 -6.24
N ALA A 8 2.95 -4.51 -7.32
CA ALA A 8 4.08 -4.82 -8.18
C ALA A 8 5.42 -4.73 -7.43
N PHE A 9 5.61 -3.72 -6.58
CA PHE A 9 6.79 -3.57 -5.74
C PHE A 9 6.99 -4.73 -4.76
N LYS A 10 5.89 -5.29 -4.22
CA LYS A 10 5.92 -6.51 -3.38
C LYS A 10 5.88 -7.81 -4.18
N GLY A 11 5.90 -7.77 -5.52
CA GLY A 11 5.86 -8.96 -6.37
C GLY A 11 4.52 -9.74 -6.32
N LEU A 12 3.44 -9.10 -5.91
CA LEU A 12 2.11 -9.72 -5.79
C LEU A 12 1.35 -9.59 -7.12
N ARG A 13 0.71 -10.68 -7.57
CA ARG A 13 -0.21 -10.62 -8.73
C ARG A 13 -1.67 -10.69 -8.28
N LYS A 14 -2.04 -11.75 -7.55
CA LYS A 14 -3.43 -12.02 -7.13
C LYS A 14 -3.66 -11.94 -5.63
N GLU A 15 -2.58 -11.91 -4.84
CA GLU A 15 -2.67 -11.96 -3.38
C GLU A 15 -3.11 -10.64 -2.78
N SER A 16 -3.69 -10.75 -1.57
CA SER A 16 -4.06 -9.61 -0.75
C SER A 16 -2.81 -8.80 -0.40
N LEU A 17 -2.85 -7.51 -0.75
CA LEU A 17 -1.80 -6.59 -0.36
C LEU A 17 -1.73 -6.46 1.17
N ARG A 18 -2.89 -6.43 1.85
CA ARG A 18 -2.96 -6.27 3.33
C ARG A 18 -2.32 -7.45 4.05
N ASP A 19 -2.51 -8.67 3.54
CA ASP A 19 -1.97 -9.89 4.17
C ASP A 19 -0.44 -9.99 3.98
N ASN A 20 0.09 -9.22 3.03
CA ASN A 20 1.51 -9.13 2.72
C ASN A 20 2.13 -7.80 3.22
N MET A 21 1.41 -7.07 4.06
CA MET A 21 1.94 -5.88 4.74
C MET A 21 2.63 -6.27 6.06
N THR A 22 3.65 -5.50 6.44
CA THR A 22 4.21 -5.55 7.78
C THR A 22 3.27 -4.89 8.79
N ASP A 23 3.46 -5.16 10.09
CA ASP A 23 2.66 -4.54 11.14
C ASP A 23 2.67 -3.00 11.07
N ILE A 24 3.82 -2.41 10.72
CA ILE A 24 3.96 -0.95 10.57
C ILE A 24 3.17 -0.45 9.35
N GLU A 25 3.22 -1.17 8.22
CA GLU A 25 2.47 -0.82 7.02
C GLU A 25 0.95 -0.89 7.25
N VAL A 26 0.48 -1.90 7.99
CA VAL A 26 -0.93 -2.01 8.42
C VAL A 26 -1.30 -0.85 9.33
N ALA A 27 -0.52 -0.57 10.37
CA ALA A 27 -0.80 0.52 11.31
C ALA A 27 -0.85 1.90 10.63
N LEU A 28 0.04 2.17 9.67
CA LEU A 28 0.04 3.41 8.89
C LEU A 28 -1.19 3.51 7.98
N THR A 29 -1.63 2.39 7.41
CA THR A 29 -2.85 2.33 6.58
C THR A 29 -4.09 2.63 7.43
N ASP A 30 -4.20 1.96 8.58
CA ASP A 30 -5.32 2.16 9.51
C ASP A 30 -5.32 3.59 10.07
N LEU A 31 -4.14 4.18 10.34
CA LEU A 31 -4.02 5.60 10.71
C LEU A 31 -4.59 6.54 9.64
N GLY A 32 -4.29 6.30 8.36
CA GLY A 32 -4.80 7.11 7.26
C GLY A 32 -6.32 7.00 7.12
N GLU A 33 -6.88 5.80 7.32
CA GLU A 33 -8.32 5.55 7.31
C GLU A 33 -9.01 6.27 8.47
N ILE A 34 -8.52 6.07 9.70
CA ILE A 34 -9.06 6.70 10.91
C ILE A 34 -8.99 8.22 10.78
N ALA A 35 -7.84 8.77 10.37
CA ALA A 35 -7.67 10.21 10.18
C ALA A 35 -8.65 10.77 9.15
N THR A 36 -8.82 10.10 8.00
CA THR A 36 -9.80 10.49 6.99
C THR A 36 -11.23 10.49 7.56
N ARG A 37 -11.58 9.44 8.32
CA ARG A 37 -12.91 9.29 8.92
C ARG A 37 -13.21 10.39 9.94
N GLU A 38 -12.27 10.67 10.85
CA GLU A 38 -12.47 11.72 11.86
C GLU A 38 -12.52 13.11 11.21
N LEU A 39 -11.69 13.38 10.20
CA LEU A 39 -11.78 14.62 9.42
C LEU A 39 -13.10 14.76 8.67
N ALA A 40 -13.65 13.66 8.14
CA ALA A 40 -14.95 13.67 7.47
C ALA A 40 -16.10 13.95 8.45
N LYS A 41 -16.05 13.38 9.66
CA LYS A 41 -17.04 13.65 10.71
C LYS A 41 -17.03 15.12 11.16
N GLU A 42 -15.84 15.68 11.31
CA GLU A 42 -15.65 17.06 11.76
C GLU A 42 -16.08 18.08 10.68
N HIS A 43 -15.56 17.92 9.46
CA HIS A 43 -15.74 18.91 8.40
C HIS A 43 -17.00 18.68 7.55
N LYS A 44 -17.67 17.53 7.69
CA LYS A 44 -18.91 17.17 6.96
C LYS A 44 -18.84 17.53 5.47
N PRO A 45 -17.81 17.05 4.73
CA PRO A 45 -17.60 17.41 3.34
C PRO A 45 -18.81 17.02 2.47
N TYR A 46 -19.19 17.90 1.57
CA TYR A 46 -20.27 17.69 0.62
C TYR A 46 -19.75 17.53 -0.82
N GLY A 47 -20.24 16.49 -1.49
CA GLY A 47 -19.88 16.20 -2.88
C GLY A 47 -18.46 15.65 -3.08
N LEU A 48 -18.13 15.32 -4.32
CA LEU A 48 -16.92 14.59 -4.67
C LEU A 48 -15.62 15.34 -4.34
N GLU A 49 -15.54 16.63 -4.68
CA GLU A 49 -14.29 17.40 -4.54
C GLU A 49 -13.89 17.63 -3.08
N GLN A 50 -14.86 17.90 -2.21
CA GLN A 50 -14.58 18.07 -0.78
C GLN A 50 -14.18 16.73 -0.14
N ASN A 51 -14.85 15.63 -0.51
CA ASN A 51 -14.47 14.30 -0.04
C ASN A 51 -13.07 13.89 -0.50
N LYS A 52 -12.68 14.21 -1.74
CA LYS A 52 -11.29 14.03 -2.23
C LYS A 52 -10.29 14.83 -1.40
N ASN A 53 -10.62 16.07 -1.02
CA ASN A 53 -9.75 16.88 -0.18
C ASN A 53 -9.54 16.24 1.20
N ILE A 54 -10.61 15.78 1.85
CA ILE A 54 -10.55 15.10 3.14
C ILE A 54 -9.72 13.80 3.05
N ALA A 55 -9.93 12.98 2.02
CA ALA A 55 -9.15 11.78 1.78
C ALA A 55 -7.64 12.08 1.60
N ARG A 56 -7.30 13.14 0.86
CA ARG A 56 -5.90 13.58 0.71
C ARG A 56 -5.31 14.01 2.05
N ARG A 57 -6.07 14.75 2.86
CA ARG A 57 -5.61 15.21 4.19
C ARG A 57 -5.36 14.03 5.13
N GLY A 58 -6.26 13.06 5.21
CA GLY A 58 -6.06 11.86 6.01
C GLY A 58 -4.86 11.02 5.55
N GLY A 59 -4.70 10.84 4.23
CA GLY A 59 -3.51 10.19 3.67
C GLY A 59 -2.20 10.93 3.96
N SER A 60 -2.20 12.27 3.97
CA SER A 60 -1.03 13.07 4.34
C SER A 60 -0.60 12.88 5.79
N ILE A 61 -1.54 12.67 6.72
CA ILE A 61 -1.21 12.41 8.14
C ILE A 61 -0.44 11.09 8.28
N ALA A 62 -0.90 10.03 7.60
CA ALA A 62 -0.17 8.75 7.56
C ALA A 62 1.21 8.91 6.93
N LYS A 63 1.32 9.69 5.84
CA LYS A 63 2.60 9.96 5.18
C LYS A 63 3.59 10.67 6.12
N ILE A 64 3.16 11.75 6.79
CA ILE A 64 4.02 12.49 7.73
C ILE A 64 4.50 11.56 8.86
N THR A 65 3.60 10.73 9.39
CA THR A 65 3.93 9.76 10.44
C THR A 65 4.99 8.77 9.97
N ARG A 66 4.83 8.21 8.76
CA ARG A 66 5.84 7.36 8.14
C ARG A 66 7.17 8.08 8.00
N ASP A 67 7.17 9.27 7.39
CA ASP A 67 8.40 10.03 7.09
C ASP A 67 9.17 10.35 8.38
N ASN A 68 8.46 10.71 9.45
CA ASN A 68 9.06 10.93 10.77
C ASN A 68 9.65 9.64 11.35
N LEU A 69 8.92 8.52 11.27
CA LEU A 69 9.41 7.23 11.77
C LEU A 69 10.65 6.75 11.02
N GLU A 70 10.65 6.85 9.69
CA GLU A 70 11.79 6.47 8.85
C GLU A 70 13.03 7.33 9.15
N LYS A 71 12.83 8.62 9.42
CA LYS A 71 13.90 9.54 9.81
C LYS A 71 14.55 9.13 11.14
N GLU A 72 13.75 8.78 12.15
CA GLU A 72 14.27 8.33 13.46
C GLU A 72 14.93 6.96 13.38
N LEU A 73 14.43 6.06 12.52
CA LEU A 73 14.98 4.71 12.34
C LEU A 73 16.22 4.66 11.43
N GLY A 74 16.45 5.67 10.58
CA GLY A 74 17.51 5.67 9.57
C GLY A 74 17.32 4.62 8.46
N ARG A 75 16.12 4.02 8.34
CA ARG A 75 15.76 3.01 7.34
C ARG A 75 14.30 3.12 6.94
N THR A 76 13.96 2.61 5.76
CA THR A 76 12.55 2.54 5.33
C THR A 76 11.76 1.52 6.16
N VAL A 77 10.49 1.84 6.38
CA VAL A 77 9.51 0.94 7.01
C VAL A 77 8.65 0.20 5.97
N ILE A 78 8.77 0.58 4.70
CA ILE A 78 8.14 -0.12 3.58
C ILE A 78 9.08 -1.23 3.13
N SER A 79 8.59 -2.46 3.10
CA SER A 79 9.36 -3.62 2.68
C SER A 79 8.79 -4.23 1.40
N ASN A 80 9.67 -4.65 0.49
CA ASN A 80 9.30 -5.49 -0.65
C ASN A 80 9.08 -6.96 -0.24
N LYS A 81 9.32 -7.32 1.02
CA LYS A 81 9.02 -8.65 1.55
C LYS A 81 7.51 -8.91 1.46
N ASN A 82 7.20 -10.11 1.01
CA ASN A 82 5.86 -10.68 0.95
C ASN A 82 5.87 -12.04 1.67
N THR A 83 4.70 -12.61 1.93
CA THR A 83 4.54 -13.91 2.59
C THR A 83 4.41 -15.06 1.60
N LEU A 84 4.86 -14.87 0.35
CA LEU A 84 4.77 -15.92 -0.67
C LEU A 84 5.80 -17.00 -0.40
N ASN A 85 5.37 -18.26 -0.38
CA ASN A 85 6.25 -19.42 -0.30
C ASN A 85 6.74 -19.87 -1.70
N TYR A 86 6.43 -19.11 -2.74
CA TYR A 86 6.76 -19.40 -4.13
C TYR A 86 7.08 -18.11 -4.88
N GLU A 87 7.95 -18.18 -5.87
CA GLU A 87 8.15 -17.10 -6.84
C GLU A 87 7.27 -17.34 -8.06
N TYR A 88 6.70 -16.26 -8.58
CA TYR A 88 5.97 -16.33 -9.84
C TYR A 88 6.93 -16.67 -10.98
N ILE A 89 6.66 -17.76 -11.68
CA ILE A 89 7.33 -18.06 -12.95
C ILE A 89 6.86 -17.04 -13.98
N ASP A 90 7.78 -16.46 -14.73
CA ASP A 90 7.45 -15.49 -15.78
C ASP A 90 6.61 -16.18 -16.87
N GLU A 91 5.51 -15.56 -17.30
CA GLU A 91 4.57 -16.19 -18.25
C GLU A 91 5.25 -16.46 -19.60
N LYS A 92 6.23 -15.64 -19.98
CA LYS A 92 7.10 -15.87 -21.15
C LYS A 92 7.91 -17.16 -21.06
N LEU A 93 8.39 -17.52 -19.86
CA LEU A 93 9.14 -18.77 -19.64
C LEU A 93 8.24 -20.01 -19.73
N ILE A 94 6.91 -19.85 -19.60
CA ILE A 94 5.94 -20.93 -19.74
C ILE A 94 5.62 -21.17 -21.23
N GLU A 95 5.57 -20.12 -22.05
CA GLU A 95 5.36 -20.22 -23.50
C GLU A 95 6.56 -20.88 -24.20
N ASP A 96 7.80 -20.46 -23.89
CA ASP A 96 9.03 -21.07 -24.45
C ASP A 96 9.15 -22.57 -24.12
N LYS A 97 8.60 -23.03 -22.99
CA LYS A 97 8.59 -24.45 -22.62
C LYS A 97 7.52 -25.28 -23.33
N LYS A 98 6.50 -24.65 -23.91
CA LYS A 98 5.44 -25.35 -24.65
C LYS A 98 5.82 -25.58 -26.12
N GLU A 99 6.75 -24.81 -26.67
CA GLU A 99 7.19 -24.96 -28.06
C GLU A 99 8.29 -26.03 -28.25
N VAL A 100 8.82 -26.60 -27.16
CA VAL A 100 9.86 -27.66 -27.20
C VAL A 100 9.28 -29.06 -26.88
N GLY A 101 7.96 -29.22 -26.91
CA GLY A 101 7.25 -30.47 -26.60
C GLY A 101 6.67 -31.18 -27.82
#